data_AF-A0A5C5XSM5-F1
#
_entry.id   AF-A0A5C5XSM5-F1
#
_cell.length_a   1.000
_cell.length_b   1.000
_cell.length_c   1.000
_cell.angle_alpha   90.00
_cell.angle_beta   90.00
_cell.angle_gamma   90.00
#
_symmetry.space_group_name_H-M   'P 1'
#
loop_
_entity.id
_entity.type
_entity.pdbx_description
1 polymer ?
#
loop_
_entity_poly.entity_id
_entity_poly.type
_entity_poly.pdbx_seq_one_letter_code
_entity_poly.pdbx_strand_id
1 'polypeptide(L)'
;MRPLIVIGVLLCLHAFPATYAESSEPTLVGLVSHWTFPGSTFVSAELSDGEMLGTDGQRTQPSVKGQFKMTTDASVSDVVAYYREKLANDTRERTEATWPIPKGGRSVWIDQSDERSFELATVLVITRNTCTSLIVTRSSDENETKIDWKQHRRVN
;
A
#
# COMPACT_ATOMS: atom_id res chain seq x y z
N MET A 1 -30.81 41.99 50.37
CA MET A 1 -31.40 41.24 49.24
C MET A 1 -30.67 41.66 47.95
N ARG A 2 -30.02 40.71 47.26
CA ARG A 2 -29.46 40.86 45.90
C ARG A 2 -30.27 39.94 44.97
N PRO A 3 -30.36 40.27 43.67
CA PRO A 3 -29.58 39.47 42.69
C PRO A 3 -28.93 40.39 41.64
N LEU A 4 -27.60 40.45 41.52
CA LEU A 4 -26.75 39.68 40.59
C LEU A 4 -27.34 39.46 39.19
N ILE A 5 -26.94 40.31 38.24
CA ILE A 5 -27.18 40.14 36.80
C ILE A 5 -26.10 39.21 36.26
N VAL A 6 -26.50 38.07 35.70
CA VAL A 6 -25.61 37.13 35.00
C VAL A 6 -25.80 37.36 33.50
N ILE A 7 -24.82 37.96 32.84
CA ILE A 7 -24.76 38.05 31.38
C ILE A 7 -24.18 36.74 30.86
N GLY A 8 -25.04 35.84 30.38
CA GLY A 8 -24.63 34.61 29.71
C GLY A 8 -24.19 34.91 28.29
N VAL A 9 -22.87 34.87 28.03
CA VAL A 9 -22.33 34.88 26.66
C VAL A 9 -22.57 33.49 26.06
N LEU A 10 -23.60 33.40 25.21
CA LEU A 10 -23.88 32.22 24.41
C LEU A 10 -22.86 32.16 23.26
N LEU A 11 -21.73 31.48 23.49
CA LEU A 11 -20.78 31.12 22.45
C LEU A 11 -21.42 30.06 21.54
N CYS A 12 -22.03 30.50 20.44
CA CYS A 12 -22.46 29.61 19.36
C CYS A 12 -21.21 29.06 18.66
N LEU A 13 -20.64 28.00 19.23
CA LEU A 13 -19.68 27.13 18.57
C LEU A 13 -20.40 26.47 17.39
N HIS A 14 -20.35 27.11 16.22
CA HIS A 14 -20.75 26.48 14.98
C HIS A 14 -19.68 25.43 14.70
N ALA A 15 -19.93 24.21 15.18
CA ALA A 15 -19.24 23.03 14.71
C ALA A 15 -19.55 22.92 13.22
N PHE A 16 -18.70 23.52 12.39
CA PHE A 16 -18.63 23.17 10.99
C PHE A 16 -18.33 21.67 10.98
N PRO A 17 -19.24 20.81 10.50
CA PRO A 17 -18.85 19.44 10.22
C PRO A 17 -17.75 19.57 9.17
N ALA A 18 -16.51 19.30 9.57
CA ALA A 18 -15.44 19.05 8.64
C ALA A 18 -15.84 17.77 7.90
N THR A 19 -16.62 17.92 6.83
CA THR A 19 -16.70 16.92 5.77
C THR A 19 -15.30 16.81 5.21
N TYR A 20 -14.54 15.88 5.76
CA TYR A 20 -13.33 15.38 5.15
C TYR A 20 -13.77 14.81 3.81
N ALA A 21 -13.56 15.55 2.73
CA ALA A 21 -13.73 15.01 1.40
C ALA A 21 -12.69 13.89 1.28
N GLU A 22 -13.12 12.63 1.36
CA GLU A 22 -12.33 11.50 0.91
C GLU A 22 -12.01 11.72 -0.57
N SER A 23 -10.84 12.29 -0.87
CA SER A 23 -10.32 12.23 -2.23
C SER A 23 -10.05 10.74 -2.51
N SER A 24 -10.84 10.14 -3.39
CA SER A 24 -10.75 8.72 -3.79
C SER A 24 -9.47 8.37 -4.56
N GLU A 25 -8.57 9.33 -4.73
CA GLU A 25 -7.29 9.17 -5.39
C GLU A 25 -6.21 8.78 -4.38
N PRO A 26 -5.47 7.68 -4.63
CA PRO A 26 -4.42 7.25 -3.75
C PRO A 26 -3.28 8.26 -3.81
N THR A 27 -2.99 8.90 -2.68
CA THR A 27 -1.79 9.73 -2.56
C THR A 27 -0.56 8.85 -2.37
N LEU A 28 0.60 9.31 -2.82
CA LEU A 28 1.87 8.61 -2.57
C LEU A 28 2.08 8.38 -1.06
N VAL A 29 1.74 9.37 -0.23
CA VAL A 29 1.78 9.27 1.23
C VAL A 29 0.85 8.18 1.75
N GLY A 30 -0.40 8.12 1.27
CA GLY A 30 -1.35 7.09 1.67
C GLY A 30 -0.89 5.68 1.30
N LEU A 31 -0.28 5.53 0.12
CA LEU A 31 0.31 4.26 -0.33
C LEU A 31 1.49 3.84 0.55
N VAL A 32 2.43 4.77 0.81
CA VAL A 32 3.56 4.52 1.72
C VAL A 32 3.05 4.13 3.10
N SER A 33 2.15 4.91 3.71
CA SER A 33 1.62 4.62 5.05
C SER A 33 0.89 3.29 5.13
N HIS A 34 0.14 2.90 4.10
CA HIS A 34 -0.58 1.63 4.09
C HIS A 34 0.36 0.42 4.04
N TRP A 35 1.46 0.53 3.31
CA TRP A 35 2.35 -0.58 3.00
C TRP A 35 3.68 -0.56 3.75
N THR A 36 3.92 0.42 4.62
CA THR A 36 5.17 0.49 5.40
C THR A 36 5.32 -0.74 6.30
N PHE A 37 6.52 -1.30 6.33
CA PHE A 37 6.90 -2.31 7.32
C PHE A 37 7.27 -1.64 8.65
N PRO A 38 6.74 -2.09 9.81
CA PRO A 38 7.04 -1.47 11.11
C PRO A 38 8.55 -1.45 11.40
N GLY A 39 9.07 -0.30 11.82
CA GLY A 39 10.49 -0.15 12.12
C GLY A 39 11.42 -0.13 10.89
N SER A 40 10.88 -0.04 9.68
CA SER A 40 11.69 0.19 8.47
C SER A 40 12.11 1.65 8.31
N THR A 41 13.25 1.86 7.65
CA THR A 41 13.74 3.16 7.21
C THR A 41 13.28 3.40 5.78
N PHE A 42 12.58 4.53 5.57
CA PHE A 42 12.16 4.94 4.23
C PHE A 42 13.36 5.44 3.41
N VAL A 43 13.48 4.99 2.16
CA VAL A 43 14.58 5.36 1.26
C VAL A 43 14.11 6.31 0.17
N SER A 44 13.05 5.94 -0.56
CA SER A 44 12.53 6.76 -1.67
C SER A 44 11.09 6.40 -2.00
N ALA A 45 10.38 7.32 -2.64
CA ALA A 45 9.08 7.06 -3.26
C ALA A 45 8.89 7.91 -4.52
N GLU A 46 8.14 7.38 -5.46
CA GLU A 46 7.82 8.02 -6.74
C GLU A 46 6.40 7.66 -7.15
N LEU A 47 5.72 8.61 -7.78
CA LEU A 47 4.45 8.41 -8.46
C LEU A 47 4.60 8.93 -9.90
N SER A 48 4.32 8.09 -10.88
CA SER A 48 4.45 8.42 -12.30
C SER A 48 3.26 7.90 -13.10
N ASP A 49 3.12 8.39 -14.34
CA ASP A 49 2.15 7.88 -15.29
C ASP A 49 2.52 6.44 -15.67
N GLY A 50 1.52 5.55 -15.67
CA GLY A 50 1.72 4.14 -15.95
C GLY A 50 1.63 3.86 -17.44
N GLU A 51 2.74 3.40 -18.02
CA GLU A 51 2.82 3.06 -19.43
C GLU A 51 2.21 1.67 -19.70
N MET A 52 0.96 1.64 -20.16
CA MET A 52 0.35 0.43 -20.74
C MET A 52 0.19 0.62 -22.25
N LEU A 53 1.16 0.12 -23.01
CA LEU A 53 1.12 0.12 -24.47
C LEU A 53 0.39 -1.12 -24.99
N GLY A 54 -0.40 -0.94 -26.04
CA GLY A 54 -1.00 -2.00 -26.83
C GLY A 54 -0.02 -2.59 -27.82
N THR A 55 -0.46 -3.64 -28.52
CA THR A 55 0.30 -4.25 -29.61
C THR A 55 0.56 -3.30 -30.78
N ASP A 56 -0.22 -2.22 -30.87
CA ASP A 56 -0.09 -1.11 -31.82
C ASP A 56 0.83 0.03 -31.32
N GLY A 57 1.41 -0.11 -30.13
CA GLY A 57 2.24 0.92 -29.49
C GLY A 57 1.44 2.11 -28.93
N GLN A 58 0.11 2.07 -28.97
CA GLN A 58 -0.75 3.11 -28.41
C GLN A 58 -1.08 2.83 -26.95
N ARG A 59 -1.42 3.88 -26.19
CA ARG A 59 -1.89 3.71 -24.81
C ARG A 59 -3.22 2.96 -24.79
N THR A 60 -3.24 1.80 -24.14
CA THR A 60 -4.44 0.94 -24.05
C THR A 60 -5.34 1.31 -22.88
N GLN A 61 -4.77 1.81 -21.78
CA GLN A 61 -5.54 2.24 -20.62
C GLN A 61 -4.75 3.22 -19.75
N PRO A 62 -5.35 4.34 -19.30
CA PRO A 62 -4.74 5.23 -18.31
C PRO A 62 -4.42 4.48 -17.01
N SER A 63 -3.22 4.66 -16.49
CA SER A 63 -2.82 4.05 -15.23
C SER A 63 -1.81 4.93 -14.49
N VAL A 64 -1.67 4.72 -13.20
CA VAL A 64 -0.66 5.36 -12.35
C VAL A 64 0.25 4.28 -11.80
N LYS A 65 1.55 4.55 -11.82
CA LYS A 65 2.57 3.71 -11.21
C LYS A 65 3.08 4.37 -9.94
N GLY A 66 2.94 3.69 -8.81
CA GLY A 66 3.59 4.04 -7.56
C GLY A 66 4.75 3.09 -7.28
N GLN A 67 5.84 3.61 -6.73
CA GLN A 67 6.93 2.79 -6.20
C GLN A 67 7.56 3.44 -4.97
N PHE A 68 7.99 2.63 -4.02
CA PHE A 68 8.82 3.11 -2.91
C PHE A 68 9.73 2.01 -2.38
N LYS A 69 10.77 2.43 -1.67
CA LYS A 69 11.81 1.56 -1.12
C LYS A 69 11.97 1.81 0.37
N MET A 70 12.21 0.73 1.12
CA MET A 70 12.54 0.79 2.52
C MET A 70 13.61 -0.25 2.88
N THR A 71 14.34 -0.02 3.96
CA THR A 71 15.27 -0.98 4.56
C THR A 71 14.87 -1.33 5.99
N THR A 72 15.27 -2.50 6.49
CA THR A 72 15.04 -2.90 7.88
C THR A 72 16.06 -3.93 8.35
N ASP A 73 16.36 -3.94 9.64
CA ASP A 73 17.20 -4.97 10.26
C ASP A 73 16.49 -6.33 10.39
N ALA A 74 15.16 -6.37 10.29
CA ALA A 74 14.38 -7.61 10.32
C ALA A 74 14.76 -8.56 9.17
N SER A 75 14.73 -9.87 9.43
CA SER A 75 15.05 -10.88 8.42
C SER A 75 14.00 -10.92 7.28
N VAL A 76 14.32 -11.55 6.14
CA VAL A 76 13.34 -11.73 5.06
C VAL A 76 12.11 -12.50 5.56
N SER A 77 12.31 -13.53 6.39
CA SER A 77 11.21 -14.33 6.94
C SER A 77 10.30 -13.52 7.87
N ASP A 78 10.84 -12.63 8.70
CA ASP A 78 10.05 -11.73 9.57
C ASP A 78 9.17 -10.78 8.74
N VAL A 79 9.76 -10.19 7.69
CA VAL A 79 9.03 -9.30 6.78
C VAL A 79 7.92 -10.05 6.07
N VAL A 80 8.18 -11.26 5.57
CA VAL A 80 7.18 -12.11 4.91
C VAL A 80 6.07 -12.52 5.88
N ALA A 81 6.40 -12.87 7.11
CA ALA A 81 5.41 -13.23 8.14
C ALA A 81 4.44 -12.07 8.42
N TYR A 82 4.97 -10.85 8.58
CA TYR A 82 4.15 -9.66 8.74
C TYR A 82 3.19 -9.44 7.55
N TYR A 83 3.69 -9.51 6.31
CA TYR A 83 2.81 -9.31 5.15
C TYR A 83 1.80 -10.44 4.97
N ARG A 84 2.13 -11.69 5.32
CA ARG A 84 1.14 -12.79 5.36
C ARG A 84 0.00 -12.45 6.31
N GLU A 85 0.31 -12.05 7.54
CA GLU A 85 -0.69 -11.70 8.55
C GLU A 85 -1.52 -10.48 8.13
N LYS A 86 -0.85 -9.39 7.74
CA LYS A 86 -1.49 -8.16 7.26
C LYS A 86 -2.48 -8.46 6.12
N LEU A 87 -2.09 -9.31 5.18
CA LEU A 87 -2.91 -9.64 4.02
C LEU A 87 -4.01 -10.66 4.36
N ALA A 88 -3.82 -11.55 5.32
CA ALA A 88 -4.85 -12.46 5.80
C ALA A 88 -5.97 -11.72 6.56
N ASN A 89 -5.62 -10.68 7.31
CA ASN A 89 -6.55 -9.85 8.08
C ASN A 89 -7.24 -8.75 7.25
N ASP A 90 -6.81 -8.51 6.01
CA ASP A 90 -7.49 -7.59 5.09
C ASP A 90 -8.79 -8.25 4.58
N THR A 91 -9.93 -7.75 5.08
CA THR A 91 -11.30 -8.26 4.86
C THR A 91 -11.85 -8.03 3.45
N ARG A 92 -11.07 -7.45 2.52
CA ARG A 92 -11.45 -7.39 1.11
C ARG A 92 -11.52 -8.81 0.55
N GLU A 93 -12.67 -9.19 -0.03
CA GLU A 93 -13.00 -10.54 -0.51
C GLU A 93 -11.82 -11.23 -1.19
N ARG A 94 -11.21 -12.16 -0.46
CA ARG A 94 -10.10 -12.99 -0.93
C ARG A 94 -10.70 -14.07 -1.83
N THR A 95 -10.56 -13.92 -3.14
CA THR A 95 -10.75 -15.03 -4.08
C THR A 95 -9.42 -15.74 -4.26
N GLU A 96 -9.44 -17.06 -4.29
CA GLU A 96 -8.24 -17.81 -4.70
C GLU A 96 -7.73 -17.29 -6.05
N ALA A 97 -6.41 -17.36 -6.24
CA ALA A 97 -5.69 -16.83 -7.40
C ALA A 97 -5.99 -17.65 -8.67
N THR A 98 -7.24 -17.60 -9.11
CA THR A 98 -7.75 -18.23 -10.32
C THR A 98 -7.96 -17.15 -11.36
N TRP A 99 -7.38 -17.34 -12.55
CA TRP A 99 -7.62 -16.45 -13.67
C TRP A 99 -8.85 -16.91 -14.45
N PRO A 100 -9.78 -16.01 -14.83
CA PRO A 100 -9.81 -14.58 -14.53
C PRO A 100 -10.27 -14.29 -13.08
N ILE A 101 -9.70 -13.26 -12.46
CA ILE A 101 -10.12 -12.83 -11.12
C ILE A 101 -11.60 -12.38 -11.20
N PRO A 102 -12.51 -12.98 -10.39
CA PRO A 102 -13.92 -12.61 -10.39
C PRO A 102 -14.14 -11.12 -10.13
N LYS A 103 -15.30 -10.57 -10.52
CA LYS A 103 -15.68 -9.19 -10.13
C LYS A 103 -15.73 -9.10 -8.60
N GLY A 104 -14.85 -8.29 -8.01
CA GLY A 104 -14.69 -8.16 -6.55
C GLY A 104 -13.51 -8.95 -5.98
N GLY A 105 -12.89 -9.82 -6.80
CA GLY A 105 -11.83 -10.71 -6.36
C GLY A 105 -10.49 -10.03 -6.12
N ARG A 106 -9.78 -10.57 -5.12
CA ARG A 106 -8.39 -10.26 -4.78
C ARG A 106 -7.59 -11.56 -4.71
N SER A 107 -6.49 -11.62 -5.46
CA SER A 107 -5.55 -12.74 -5.47
C SER A 107 -4.27 -12.36 -4.74
N VAL A 108 -3.78 -13.24 -3.86
CA VAL A 108 -2.52 -13.05 -3.12
C VAL A 108 -1.61 -14.24 -3.40
N TRP A 109 -0.39 -13.97 -3.86
CA TRP A 109 0.66 -14.96 -4.03
C TRP A 109 1.90 -14.52 -3.25
N ILE A 110 2.47 -15.45 -2.49
CA ILE A 110 3.67 -15.21 -1.69
C ILE A 110 4.60 -16.38 -1.93
N ASP A 111 5.77 -16.07 -2.47
CA ASP A 111 6.83 -17.03 -2.74
C ASP A 111 8.10 -16.59 -2.06
N GLN A 112 8.83 -17.55 -1.54
CA GLN A 112 10.07 -17.33 -0.82
C GLN A 112 11.05 -18.40 -1.27
N SER A 113 12.21 -17.94 -1.73
CA SER A 113 13.32 -18.79 -2.12
C SER A 113 14.48 -18.59 -1.16
N ASP A 114 14.98 -19.72 -0.69
CA ASP A 114 16.07 -19.85 0.27
C ASP A 114 17.35 -20.34 -0.45
N GLU A 115 17.28 -20.53 -1.77
CA GLU A 115 18.34 -21.16 -2.55
C GLU A 115 19.43 -20.15 -2.95
N ARG A 116 20.59 -20.27 -2.29
CA ARG A 116 21.89 -19.57 -2.48
C ARG A 116 22.08 -18.35 -1.56
N SER A 117 23.24 -17.69 -1.70
CA SER A 117 23.80 -16.59 -0.88
C SER A 117 22.95 -15.31 -0.79
N PHE A 118 21.66 -15.41 -1.07
CA PHE A 118 20.71 -14.33 -1.23
C PHE A 118 19.30 -14.85 -0.95
N GLU A 119 18.65 -14.28 0.06
CA GLU A 119 17.25 -14.56 0.37
C GLU A 119 16.35 -13.65 -0.46
N LEU A 120 15.33 -14.23 -1.08
CA LEU A 120 14.36 -13.52 -1.91
C LEU A 120 12.94 -13.95 -1.52
N ALA A 121 12.07 -12.97 -1.32
CA ALA A 121 10.64 -13.21 -1.28
C ALA A 121 9.89 -12.23 -2.18
N THR A 122 8.85 -12.75 -2.83
CA THR A 122 7.93 -11.96 -3.65
C THR A 122 6.53 -12.06 -3.08
N VAL A 123 5.91 -10.91 -2.80
CA VAL A 123 4.50 -10.79 -2.45
C VAL A 123 3.78 -10.10 -3.60
N LEU A 124 2.81 -10.77 -4.20
CA LEU A 124 2.02 -10.26 -5.31
C LEU A 124 0.55 -10.18 -4.87
N VAL A 125 -0.04 -8.99 -4.98
CA VAL A 125 -1.46 -8.74 -4.70
C VAL A 125 -2.10 -8.13 -5.93
N ILE A 126 -3.02 -8.89 -6.53
CA ILE A 126 -3.75 -8.48 -7.73
C ILE A 126 -5.21 -8.29 -7.37
N THR A 127 -5.77 -7.14 -7.77
CA THR A 127 -7.20 -6.87 -7.77
C THR A 127 -7.65 -6.55 -9.18
N ARG A 128 -8.94 -6.25 -9.38
CA ARG A 128 -9.47 -5.80 -10.68
C ARG A 128 -8.69 -4.63 -11.30
N ASN A 129 -8.28 -3.68 -10.47
CA ASN A 129 -7.72 -2.40 -10.91
C ASN A 129 -6.28 -2.17 -10.46
N THR A 130 -5.71 -3.05 -9.64
CA THR A 130 -4.33 -2.91 -9.14
C THR A 130 -3.53 -4.19 -9.27
N CYS A 131 -2.25 -4.02 -9.56
CA CYS A 131 -1.23 -5.06 -9.42
C CYS A 131 -0.15 -4.51 -8.51
N THR A 132 0.03 -5.11 -7.34
CA THR A 132 0.98 -4.69 -6.31
C THR A 132 2.02 -5.78 -6.11
N SER A 133 3.30 -5.43 -6.17
CA SER A 133 4.41 -6.34 -5.88
C SER A 133 5.26 -5.78 -4.74
N LEU A 134 5.64 -6.64 -3.80
CA LEU A 134 6.73 -6.41 -2.87
C LEU A 134 7.82 -7.42 -3.14
N ILE A 135 9.03 -6.92 -3.34
CA ILE A 135 10.24 -7.72 -3.49
C ILE A 135 11.06 -7.48 -2.25
N VAL A 136 11.26 -8.54 -1.47
CA VAL A 136 11.99 -8.53 -0.21
C VAL A 136 13.29 -9.29 -0.43
N THR A 137 14.42 -8.64 -0.16
CA THR A 137 15.73 -9.21 -0.48
C THR A 137 16.72 -8.93 0.63
N ARG A 138 17.60 -9.89 0.88
CA ARG A 138 18.80 -9.70 1.70
C ARG A 138 19.91 -10.59 1.16
N SER A 139 21.02 -9.99 0.77
CA SER A 139 22.24 -10.75 0.45
C SER A 139 22.95 -11.20 1.72
N SER A 140 23.72 -12.29 1.64
CA SER A 140 24.51 -12.82 2.77
C SER A 140 25.57 -11.85 3.32
N ASP A 141 25.98 -10.86 2.53
CA ASP A 141 26.91 -9.79 2.89
C ASP A 141 26.23 -8.47 3.30
N GLU A 142 24.89 -8.43 3.31
CA GLU A 142 24.10 -7.26 3.71
C GLU A 142 23.56 -7.40 5.13
N ASN A 143 23.64 -6.31 5.90
CA ASN A 143 23.08 -6.27 7.26
C ASN A 143 21.59 -5.91 7.27
N GLU A 144 21.11 -5.26 6.20
CA GLU A 144 19.73 -4.79 6.09
C GLU A 144 18.96 -5.57 5.03
N THR A 145 17.68 -5.81 5.28
CA THR A 145 16.72 -6.32 4.31
C THR A 145 16.18 -5.14 3.52
N LYS A 146 16.15 -5.27 2.21
CA LYS A 146 15.55 -4.30 1.28
C LYS A 146 14.14 -4.75 0.93
N ILE A 147 13.21 -3.80 0.94
CA ILE A 147 11.83 -4.02 0.52
C ILE A 147 11.51 -3.01 -0.57
N ASP A 148 11.38 -3.49 -1.80
CA ASP A 148 10.95 -2.72 -2.96
C ASP A 148 9.46 -2.95 -3.19
N TRP A 149 8.65 -1.91 -3.03
CA TRP A 149 7.22 -1.93 -3.32
C TRP A 149 6.93 -1.24 -4.65
N LYS A 150 6.04 -1.84 -5.45
CA LYS A 150 5.52 -1.24 -6.68
C LYS A 150 4.04 -1.54 -6.82
N GLN A 151 3.29 -0.59 -7.35
CA GLN A 151 1.90 -0.81 -7.75
C GLN A 151 1.60 -0.11 -9.07
N HIS A 152 0.94 -0.83 -9.97
CA HIS A 152 0.23 -0.24 -11.09
C HIS A 152 -1.25 -0.21 -10.76
N ARG A 153 -1.88 0.95 -10.93
CA ARG A 153 -3.33 1.14 -10.74
C ARG A 153 -3.94 1.71 -11.99
N ARG A 154 -4.98 1.07 -12.51
CA ARG A 154 -5.81 1.64 -13.59
C ARG A 154 -6.58 2.85 -13.06
N VAL A 155 -6.58 3.93 -13.84
CA VAL A 155 -7.45 5.09 -13.61
C VAL A 155 -8.69 4.86 -14.46
N ASN A 156 -9.83 4.67 -13.80
CA ASN A 156 -11.14 4.60 -14.45
C ASN A 156 -11.88 5.90 -14.17
#